data_AF-A0A7J5YFP8-F1
#
_entry.id   AF-A0A7J5YFP8-F1
#
_cell.length_a   1.000
_cell.length_b   1.000
_cell.length_c   1.000
_cell.angle_alpha   90.00
_cell.angle_beta   90.00
_cell.angle_gamma   90.00
#
_symmetry.space_group_name_H-M   'P 1'
#
loop_
_entity.id
_entity.type
_entity.pdbx_description
1 polymer ?
#
loop_
_entity_poly.entity_id
_entity_poly.type
_entity_poly.pdbx_seq_one_letter_code
_entity_poly.pdbx_strand_id
1 'polypeptide(L)'
;MVRTKGEVIVRTTGEVVVRTTGEVIVRTTGEVMVRTTGEVMVRTTDEVIFRTTDEVIVRTTDEIMVRTTDEVMVRTTDEVIFGTTDEVMVRTTDKVIFRTTDEVMVRTTDEVMVRTTDEFMVRTTGGGLVMQQVGEGGGGLVMQQVSEGGGGLVMQQVGEGGGVLVMQQVSEGGGGLVMQQVGEGGGGLVMQQVGEGGGGLGMQQVSEGGGGLVMQQVGEGGGAW
;
A
#
# COMPACT_ATOMS: atom_id res chain seq x y z
N MET A 1 -9.94 24.66 -18.37
CA MET A 1 -9.08 25.10 -17.25
C MET A 1 -9.88 26.03 -16.33
N VAL A 2 -9.87 25.80 -15.02
CA VAL A 2 -10.49 26.63 -13.97
C VAL A 2 -9.40 27.22 -13.07
N ARG A 3 -9.48 28.52 -12.77
CA ARG A 3 -8.59 29.21 -11.82
C ARG A 3 -9.40 30.09 -10.87
N THR A 4 -9.35 29.83 -9.56
CA THR A 4 -10.06 30.63 -8.54
C THR A 4 -9.35 30.54 -7.19
N LYS A 5 -9.92 31.16 -6.15
CA LYS A 5 -9.48 31.04 -4.75
C LYS A 5 -10.51 30.34 -3.85
N GLY A 6 -11.70 30.09 -4.37
CA GLY A 6 -12.80 29.47 -3.62
C GLY A 6 -13.02 28.01 -4.02
N GLU A 7 -14.13 27.48 -3.53
CA GLU A 7 -14.64 26.17 -3.92
C GLU A 7 -14.84 26.08 -5.43
N VAL A 8 -14.52 24.91 -5.99
CA VAL A 8 -14.70 24.60 -7.41
C VAL A 8 -15.51 23.33 -7.56
N ILE A 9 -16.67 23.44 -8.22
CA ILE A 9 -17.43 22.29 -8.69
C ILE A 9 -17.35 22.24 -10.22
N VAL A 10 -16.78 21.17 -10.78
CA VAL A 10 -16.72 20.94 -12.24
C VAL A 10 -17.55 19.72 -12.60
N ARG A 11 -18.42 19.89 -13.62
CA ARG A 11 -19.12 18.79 -14.29
C ARG A 11 -18.92 18.92 -15.79
N THR A 12 -18.25 17.94 -16.39
CA THR A 12 -17.95 17.95 -17.83
C THR A 12 -17.77 16.51 -18.33
N THR A 13 -17.48 16.33 -19.62
CA THR A 13 -17.10 15.04 -20.22
C THR A 13 -15.67 15.05 -20.77
N GLY A 14 -15.00 16.20 -20.76
CA GLY A 14 -13.63 16.35 -21.24
C GLY A 14 -12.62 16.49 -20.10
N GLU A 15 -11.38 16.79 -20.49
CA GLU A 15 -10.29 17.04 -19.58
C GLU A 15 -10.56 18.23 -18.65
N VAL A 16 -10.12 18.10 -17.40
CA VAL A 16 -10.26 19.13 -16.38
C VAL A 16 -8.90 19.49 -15.80
N VAL A 17 -8.57 20.78 -15.87
CA VAL A 17 -7.44 21.35 -15.12
C VAL A 17 -7.97 22.38 -14.14
N VAL A 18 -7.84 22.13 -12.84
CA VAL A 18 -8.22 23.06 -11.76
C VAL A 18 -6.98 23.58 -11.03
N ARG A 19 -6.93 24.90 -10.82
CA ARG A 19 -6.00 25.53 -9.89
C ARG A 19 -6.78 26.41 -8.93
N THR A 20 -6.78 26.07 -7.65
CA THR A 20 -7.47 26.87 -6.62
C THR A 20 -6.74 26.80 -5.28
N THR A 21 -7.28 27.46 -4.27
CA THR A 21 -6.87 27.34 -2.86
C THR A 21 -7.99 26.77 -1.98
N GLY A 22 -9.18 26.56 -2.55
CA GLY A 22 -10.33 25.96 -1.84
C GLY A 22 -10.58 24.51 -2.24
N GLU A 23 -11.70 23.99 -1.77
CA GLU A 23 -12.16 22.63 -2.06
C GLU A 23 -12.43 22.43 -3.56
N VAL A 24 -12.22 21.20 -4.03
CA VAL A 24 -12.41 20.83 -5.43
C VAL A 24 -13.25 19.57 -5.56
N ILE A 25 -14.40 19.69 -6.21
CA ILE A 25 -15.26 18.58 -6.58
C ILE A 25 -15.30 18.47 -8.11
N VAL A 26 -14.76 17.38 -8.66
CA VAL A 26 -14.78 17.12 -10.12
C VAL A 26 -15.57 15.86 -10.42
N ARG A 27 -16.51 15.98 -11.36
CA ARG A 27 -17.16 14.85 -12.02
C ARG A 27 -16.97 14.95 -13.52
N THR A 28 -16.22 14.02 -14.09
CA THR A 28 -15.97 13.99 -15.54
C THR A 28 -15.85 12.54 -16.06
N THR A 29 -15.59 12.40 -17.35
CA THR A 29 -15.20 11.14 -18.01
C THR A 29 -13.82 11.23 -18.64
N GLY A 30 -13.16 12.39 -18.57
CA GLY A 30 -11.80 12.60 -19.09
C GLY A 30 -10.78 12.81 -17.98
N GLU A 31 -9.53 13.02 -18.37
CA GLU A 31 -8.41 13.25 -17.44
C GLU A 31 -8.67 14.41 -16.48
N VAL A 32 -8.13 14.30 -15.26
CA VAL A 32 -8.25 15.34 -14.24
C VAL A 32 -6.89 15.67 -13.65
N MET A 33 -6.51 16.95 -13.78
CA MET A 33 -5.38 17.54 -13.07
C MET A 33 -5.85 18.61 -12.09
N VAL A 34 -5.61 18.43 -10.79
CA VAL A 34 -5.94 19.44 -9.78
C VAL A 34 -4.70 19.83 -8.98
N ARG A 35 -4.54 21.14 -8.81
CA ARG A 35 -3.61 21.74 -7.85
C ARG A 35 -4.38 22.64 -6.91
N THR A 36 -4.43 22.28 -5.64
CA THR A 36 -5.11 23.06 -4.61
C THR A 36 -4.36 22.99 -3.26
N THR A 37 -4.91 23.65 -2.25
CA THR A 37 -4.51 23.53 -0.84
C THR A 37 -5.66 23.06 0.04
N GLY A 38 -6.84 22.80 -0.54
CA GLY A 38 -8.01 22.28 0.16
C GLY A 38 -8.35 20.86 -0.27
N GLU A 39 -9.41 20.30 0.30
CA GLU A 39 -9.88 18.95 0.02
C GLU A 39 -10.18 18.73 -1.47
N VAL A 40 -9.97 17.49 -1.93
CA VAL A 40 -10.20 17.10 -3.31
C VAL A 40 -11.07 15.85 -3.38
N MET A 41 -12.24 15.98 -4.01
CA MET A 41 -13.10 14.86 -4.36
C MET A 41 -13.24 14.73 -5.87
N VAL A 42 -12.79 13.60 -6.44
CA VAL A 42 -12.86 13.37 -7.89
C VAL A 42 -13.54 12.06 -8.23
N ARG A 43 -14.41 12.13 -9.23
CA ARG A 43 -15.02 10.98 -9.87
C ARG A 43 -14.85 11.07 -11.37
N THR A 44 -14.05 10.18 -11.94
CA THR A 44 -13.83 10.07 -13.38
C THR A 44 -13.74 8.61 -13.82
N THR A 45 -13.44 8.37 -15.09
CA THR A 45 -13.20 7.06 -15.70
C THR A 45 -11.84 7.00 -16.39
N ASP A 46 -11.00 8.01 -16.15
CA ASP A 46 -9.76 8.30 -16.86
C ASP A 46 -8.68 8.71 -15.83
N GLU A 47 -7.48 9.01 -16.30
CA GLU A 47 -6.31 9.30 -15.48
C GLU A 47 -6.51 10.50 -14.55
N VAL A 48 -5.83 10.43 -13.40
CA VAL A 48 -6.02 11.43 -12.35
C VAL A 48 -4.71 11.83 -11.69
N ILE A 49 -4.39 13.12 -11.72
CA ILE A 49 -3.17 13.67 -11.10
C ILE A 49 -3.52 14.80 -10.14
N PHE A 50 -3.03 14.67 -8.90
CA PHE A 50 -3.26 15.64 -7.83
C PHE A 50 -1.99 16.17 -7.18
N ARG A 51 -2.06 17.44 -6.79
CA ARG A 51 -1.20 18.01 -5.76
C ARG A 51 -2.02 18.88 -4.83
N THR A 52 -2.16 18.45 -3.58
CA THR A 52 -2.81 19.22 -2.51
C THR A 52 -2.00 19.11 -1.21
N THR A 53 -2.52 19.69 -0.13
CA THR A 53 -1.97 19.63 1.24
C THR A 53 -3.04 19.15 2.23
N ASP A 54 -4.13 18.59 1.72
CA ASP A 54 -5.38 18.30 2.42
C ASP A 54 -5.95 16.97 1.89
N GLU A 55 -7.09 16.52 2.41
CA GLU A 55 -7.68 15.21 2.13
C GLU A 55 -7.94 14.98 0.62
N VAL A 56 -7.70 13.75 0.16
CA VAL A 56 -7.94 13.34 -1.22
C VAL A 56 -8.83 12.10 -1.28
N ILE A 57 -10.03 12.26 -1.87
CA ILE A 57 -10.96 11.17 -2.18
C ILE A 57 -11.09 10.99 -3.70
N VAL A 58 -10.70 9.83 -4.21
CA VAL A 58 -10.69 9.57 -5.67
C VAL A 58 -11.40 8.28 -5.99
N ARG A 59 -12.28 8.36 -7.00
CA ARG A 59 -12.84 7.19 -7.67
C ARG A 59 -12.66 7.30 -9.18
N THR A 60 -11.84 6.43 -9.73
CA THR A 60 -11.70 6.27 -11.20
C THR A 60 -11.67 4.78 -11.57
N THR A 61 -11.46 4.49 -12.85
CA THR A 61 -11.18 3.16 -13.40
C THR A 61 -9.78 3.08 -14.01
N ASP A 62 -9.02 4.16 -13.92
CA ASP A 62 -7.73 4.37 -14.56
C ASP A 62 -6.64 4.76 -13.53
N GLU A 63 -5.45 5.08 -14.02
CA GLU A 63 -4.28 5.40 -13.22
C GLU A 63 -4.50 6.63 -12.32
N ILE A 64 -3.88 6.58 -11.14
CA ILE A 64 -3.92 7.68 -10.17
C ILE A 64 -2.50 8.04 -9.72
N MET A 65 -2.17 9.33 -9.77
CA MET A 65 -1.00 9.91 -9.12
C MET A 65 -1.40 10.98 -8.09
N VAL A 66 -1.17 10.71 -6.80
CA VAL A 66 -1.46 11.64 -5.69
C VAL A 66 -0.20 12.13 -5.00
N ARG A 67 -0.10 13.44 -4.74
CA ARG A 67 0.80 13.99 -3.73
C ARG A 67 0.03 14.90 -2.78
N THR A 68 -0.01 14.55 -1.51
CA THR A 68 -0.61 15.35 -0.43
C THR A 68 0.23 15.26 0.84
N THR A 69 -0.21 15.89 1.92
CA THR A 69 0.35 15.80 3.27
C THR A 69 -0.67 15.25 4.27
N ASP A 70 -1.83 14.84 3.78
CA ASP A 70 -3.02 14.48 4.55
C ASP A 70 -3.58 13.13 4.07
N GLU A 71 -4.73 12.72 4.59
CA GLU A 71 -5.38 11.44 4.33
C GLU A 71 -5.69 11.22 2.83
N VAL A 72 -5.55 9.97 2.40
CA VAL A 72 -5.86 9.57 1.01
C VAL A 72 -6.79 8.35 0.99
N MET A 73 -7.95 8.52 0.35
CA MET A 73 -8.88 7.44 0.05
C MET A 73 -9.03 7.25 -1.46
N VAL A 74 -8.57 6.09 -1.96
CA VAL A 74 -8.56 5.79 -3.39
C VAL A 74 -9.32 4.50 -3.71
N ARG A 75 -10.16 4.58 -4.75
CA ARG A 75 -10.74 3.41 -5.40
C ARG A 75 -10.55 3.47 -6.91
N THR A 76 -9.81 2.52 -7.46
CA THR A 76 -9.64 2.36 -8.91
C THR A 76 -9.62 0.87 -9.29
N THR A 77 -9.41 0.58 -10.57
CA THR A 77 -9.09 -0.75 -11.10
C THR A 77 -7.68 -0.81 -11.70
N ASP A 78 -6.95 0.31 -11.69
CA ASP A 78 -5.63 0.47 -12.32
C ASP A 78 -4.55 0.89 -11.30
N GLU A 79 -3.36 1.22 -11.79
CA GLU A 79 -2.19 1.58 -10.99
C GLU A 79 -2.45 2.80 -10.10
N VAL A 80 -1.96 2.74 -8.86
CA VAL A 80 -2.01 3.85 -7.91
C VAL A 80 -0.60 4.19 -7.43
N ILE A 81 -0.19 5.41 -7.70
CA ILE A 81 1.05 6.00 -7.16
C ILE A 81 0.68 7.11 -6.20
N PHE A 82 1.10 7.01 -4.94
CA PHE A 82 0.86 8.09 -3.98
C PHE A 82 2.05 8.42 -3.08
N GLY A 83 2.12 9.69 -2.67
CA GLY A 83 3.02 10.17 -1.63
C GLY A 83 2.25 11.06 -0.66
N THR A 84 2.20 10.67 0.61
CA THR A 84 1.63 11.47 1.69
C THR A 84 2.50 11.36 2.96
N THR A 85 2.08 12.03 4.02
CA THR A 85 2.64 11.91 5.38
C THR A 85 1.64 11.35 6.38
N ASP A 86 0.43 11.01 5.92
CA ASP A 86 -0.72 10.63 6.74
C ASP A 86 -1.31 9.27 6.28
N GLU A 87 -2.44 8.88 6.87
CA GLU A 87 -3.13 7.62 6.65
C GLU A 87 -3.58 7.44 5.20
N VAL A 88 -3.50 6.19 4.72
CA VAL A 88 -3.97 5.86 3.37
C VAL A 88 -4.81 4.60 3.30
N MET A 89 -5.94 4.70 2.60
CA MET A 89 -6.76 3.56 2.19
C MET A 89 -6.82 3.44 0.66
N VAL A 90 -6.27 2.35 0.11
CA VAL A 90 -6.34 2.05 -1.33
C VAL A 90 -7.12 0.77 -1.59
N ARG A 91 -8.03 0.82 -2.56
CA ARG A 91 -8.63 -0.37 -3.16
C ARG A 91 -8.46 -0.33 -4.67
N THR A 92 -7.67 -1.25 -5.21
CA THR A 92 -7.47 -1.43 -6.65
C THR A 92 -7.45 -2.92 -7.02
N THR A 93 -7.28 -3.21 -8.31
CA THR A 93 -6.96 -4.53 -8.83
C THR A 93 -5.55 -4.58 -9.45
N ASP A 94 -4.83 -3.45 -9.47
CA ASP A 94 -3.51 -3.34 -10.08
C ASP A 94 -2.45 -2.92 -9.04
N LYS A 95 -1.28 -2.53 -9.53
CA LYS A 95 -0.11 -2.18 -8.74
C LYS A 95 -0.36 -0.96 -7.87
N VAL A 96 0.23 -1.00 -6.68
CA VAL A 96 0.22 0.13 -5.76
C VAL A 96 1.65 0.47 -5.37
N ILE A 97 2.07 1.70 -5.67
CA ILE A 97 3.38 2.21 -5.30
C ILE A 97 3.19 3.39 -4.38
N PHE A 98 3.81 3.34 -3.20
CA PHE A 98 3.67 4.46 -2.29
C PHE A 98 4.80 4.74 -1.33
N ARG A 99 4.76 5.99 -0.85
CA ARG A 99 5.58 6.49 0.24
C ARG A 99 4.71 7.25 1.23
N THR A 100 4.72 6.83 2.49
CA THR A 100 4.13 7.60 3.59
C THR A 100 4.99 7.49 4.84
N THR A 101 4.62 8.22 5.89
CA THR A 101 5.18 8.09 7.23
C THR A 101 4.20 7.49 8.23
N ASP A 102 2.97 7.21 7.81
CA ASP A 102 1.86 6.78 8.66
C ASP A 102 1.24 5.44 8.20
N GLU A 103 0.13 5.05 8.82
CA GLU A 103 -0.60 3.81 8.59
C GLU A 103 -1.14 3.70 7.17
N VAL A 104 -1.04 2.50 6.59
CA VAL A 104 -1.62 2.22 5.27
C VAL A 104 -2.37 0.91 5.22
N MET A 105 -3.58 0.98 4.65
CA MET A 105 -4.39 -0.17 4.28
C MET A 105 -4.54 -0.28 2.76
N VAL A 106 -3.94 -1.32 2.15
CA VAL A 106 -4.10 -1.63 0.72
C VAL A 106 -4.89 -2.92 0.52
N ARG A 107 -5.87 -2.88 -0.37
CA ARG A 107 -6.54 -4.06 -0.92
C ARG A 107 -6.32 -4.10 -2.44
N THR A 108 -5.58 -5.09 -2.91
CA THR A 108 -5.32 -5.29 -4.35
C THR A 108 -5.31 -6.78 -4.72
N THR A 109 -5.29 -7.05 -6.02
CA THR A 109 -4.99 -8.38 -6.59
C THR A 109 -3.55 -8.48 -7.09
N ASP A 110 -2.81 -7.36 -7.17
CA ASP A 110 -1.47 -7.28 -7.77
C ASP A 110 -0.38 -6.88 -6.74
N GLU A 111 0.78 -6.42 -7.23
CA GLU A 111 1.97 -6.02 -6.50
C GLU A 111 1.75 -4.74 -5.68
N VAL A 112 2.36 -4.70 -4.50
CA VAL A 112 2.43 -3.51 -3.65
C VAL A 112 3.89 -3.21 -3.30
N MET A 113 4.37 -2.06 -3.75
CA MET A 113 5.66 -1.52 -3.37
C MET A 113 5.46 -0.37 -2.38
N VAL A 114 5.98 -0.55 -1.17
CA VAL A 114 5.77 0.35 -0.03
C VAL A 114 7.09 0.84 0.54
N ARG A 115 7.11 2.15 0.84
CA ARG A 115 8.07 2.73 1.76
C ARG A 115 7.32 3.50 2.85
N THR A 116 7.18 2.89 4.02
CA THR A 116 6.61 3.53 5.21
C THR A 116 7.54 3.36 6.41
N THR A 117 7.43 4.27 7.37
CA THR A 117 8.07 4.19 8.68
C THR A 117 7.13 3.65 9.76
N ASP A 118 5.89 3.32 9.41
CA ASP A 118 4.83 2.88 10.33
C ASP A 118 4.12 1.59 9.86
N GLU A 119 3.00 1.26 10.49
CA GLU A 119 2.21 0.07 10.22
C GLU A 119 1.67 0.01 8.78
N PHE A 120 1.74 -1.18 8.19
CA PHE A 120 1.28 -1.44 6.83
C PHE A 120 0.47 -2.73 6.77
N MET A 121 -0.82 -2.58 6.51
CA MET A 121 -1.71 -3.70 6.26
C MET A 121 -1.97 -3.84 4.76
N VAL A 122 -1.79 -5.05 4.24
CA VAL A 122 -2.07 -5.38 2.86
C VAL A 122 -2.89 -6.66 2.73
N ARG A 123 -3.90 -6.61 1.88
CA ARG A 123 -4.66 -7.80 1.50
C ARG A 123 -4.53 -7.99 0.01
N THR A 124 -3.86 -9.07 -0.37
CA THR A 124 -3.63 -9.46 -1.76
C THR A 124 -4.42 -10.72 -2.08
N THR A 125 -5.34 -10.66 -3.05
CA THR A 125 -6.00 -11.86 -3.55
C THR A 125 -5.37 -12.26 -4.88
N GLY A 126 -4.56 -13.33 -4.92
CA GLY A 126 -4.14 -13.97 -6.17
C GLY A 126 -2.67 -13.88 -6.62
N GLY A 127 -1.70 -13.50 -5.78
CA GLY A 127 -0.29 -13.47 -6.26
C GLY A 127 0.62 -12.39 -5.71
N GLY A 128 0.09 -11.46 -4.90
CA GLY A 128 0.75 -10.17 -4.68
C GLY A 128 2.15 -10.24 -4.05
N LEU A 129 3.08 -9.54 -4.68
CA LEU A 129 4.39 -9.21 -4.10
C LEU A 129 4.24 -7.98 -3.22
N VAL A 130 4.78 -8.05 -2.02
CA VAL A 130 4.83 -6.95 -1.06
C VAL A 130 6.29 -6.63 -0.81
N MET A 131 6.74 -5.45 -1.22
CA MET A 131 8.08 -4.97 -0.93
C MET A 131 8.02 -3.80 0.05
N GLN A 132 8.54 -3.98 1.26
CA GLN A 132 8.63 -2.91 2.25
C GLN A 132 10.07 -2.57 2.62
N GLN A 133 10.38 -1.28 2.58
CA GLN A 133 11.63 -0.74 3.11
C GLN A 133 11.34 0.14 4.33
N VAL A 134 11.82 -0.30 5.50
CA VAL A 134 11.71 0.41 6.79
C VAL A 134 13.01 1.17 7.06
N GLY A 135 12.91 2.45 7.43
CA GLY A 135 14.06 3.31 7.75
C GLY A 135 14.75 2.96 9.07
N GLU A 136 15.89 3.60 9.34
CA GLU A 136 16.63 3.47 10.61
C GLU A 136 15.73 3.83 11.82
N GLY A 137 15.75 2.99 12.86
CA GLY A 137 14.97 3.17 14.09
C GLY A 137 13.45 3.06 13.95
N GLY A 138 12.94 2.71 12.76
CA GLY A 138 11.50 2.58 12.50
C GLY A 138 10.89 1.28 13.04
N GLY A 139 9.60 1.35 13.38
CA GLY A 139 8.74 0.20 13.60
C GLY A 139 8.01 -0.19 12.32
N GLY A 140 7.61 -1.44 12.15
CA GLY A 140 6.80 -1.81 11.00
C GLY A 140 6.06 -3.13 11.21
N LEU A 141 4.74 -3.09 11.05
CA LEU A 141 3.91 -4.29 10.97
C LEU A 141 3.52 -4.50 9.51
N VAL A 142 3.78 -5.69 8.97
CA VAL A 142 3.21 -6.13 7.68
C VAL A 142 2.22 -7.22 7.97
N MET A 143 0.94 -6.96 7.70
CA MET A 143 -0.06 -8.01 7.68
C MET A 143 -0.43 -8.31 6.22
N GLN A 144 -0.08 -9.49 5.72
CA GLN A 144 -0.50 -9.95 4.38
C GLN A 144 -1.48 -11.11 4.49
N GLN A 145 -2.65 -10.97 3.88
CA GLN A 145 -3.57 -12.08 3.64
C GLN A 145 -3.46 -12.56 2.19
N VAL A 146 -3.21 -13.86 2.01
CA VAL A 146 -3.12 -14.55 0.72
C VAL A 146 -4.34 -15.45 0.55
N SER A 147 -5.03 -15.32 -0.59
CA SER A 147 -6.23 -16.10 -0.93
C SER A 147 -5.91 -17.53 -1.35
N GLU A 148 -6.95 -18.38 -1.35
CA GLU A 148 -6.88 -19.79 -1.78
C GLU A 148 -6.22 -19.92 -3.17
N GLY A 149 -5.28 -20.86 -3.29
CA GLY A 149 -4.53 -21.12 -4.54
C GLY A 149 -3.61 -19.98 -5.03
N GLY A 150 -3.49 -18.88 -4.28
CA GLY A 150 -2.60 -17.76 -4.62
C GLY A 150 -1.18 -17.91 -4.05
N GLY A 151 -0.22 -17.25 -4.69
CA GLY A 151 1.11 -17.00 -4.11
C GLY A 151 1.16 -15.65 -3.39
N GLY A 152 1.93 -15.53 -2.32
CA GLY A 152 2.23 -14.25 -1.68
C GLY A 152 3.70 -14.19 -1.34
N LEU A 153 4.39 -13.15 -1.80
CA LEU A 153 5.77 -12.90 -1.42
C LEU A 153 5.84 -11.61 -0.62
N VAL A 154 6.38 -11.67 0.59
CA VAL A 154 6.78 -10.49 1.35
C VAL A 154 8.29 -10.40 1.30
N MET A 155 8.82 -9.30 0.77
CA MET A 155 10.21 -8.92 0.90
C MET A 155 10.30 -7.67 1.78
N GLN A 156 10.98 -7.79 2.91
CA GLN A 156 11.13 -6.69 3.85
C GLN A 156 12.60 -6.40 4.13
N GLN A 157 12.99 -5.14 4.00
CA GLN A 157 14.31 -4.63 4.36
C GLN A 157 14.17 -3.65 5.53
N VAL A 158 14.92 -3.89 6.60
CA VAL A 158 14.85 -3.12 7.84
C VAL A 158 16.19 -2.44 8.08
N GLY A 159 16.15 -1.12 8.29
CA GLY A 159 17.32 -0.33 8.68
C GLY A 159 17.86 -0.67 10.08
N GLU A 160 18.95 -0.02 10.46
CA GLU A 160 19.61 -0.20 11.76
C GLU A 160 18.67 0.13 12.93
N GLY A 161 18.71 -0.68 13.98
CA GLY A 161 17.94 -0.48 15.22
C GLY A 161 16.41 -0.57 15.10
N GLY A 162 15.87 -0.92 13.93
CA GLY A 162 14.42 -1.03 13.70
C GLY A 162 13.82 -2.33 14.21
N GLY A 163 12.52 -2.32 14.52
CA GLY A 163 11.76 -3.47 14.99
C GLY A 163 10.59 -3.79 14.05
N VAL A 164 10.53 -4.99 13.49
CA VAL A 164 9.47 -5.36 12.54
C VAL A 164 8.77 -6.66 12.86
N LEU A 165 7.49 -6.73 12.52
CA LEU A 165 6.68 -7.95 12.52
C LEU A 165 6.13 -8.14 11.11
N VAL A 166 6.27 -9.35 10.57
CA VAL A 166 5.52 -9.81 9.41
C VAL A 166 4.55 -10.88 9.89
N MET A 167 3.26 -10.66 9.67
CA MET A 167 2.21 -11.65 9.82
C MET A 167 1.65 -11.98 8.44
N GLN A 168 1.91 -13.19 7.95
CA GLN A 168 1.36 -13.65 6.68
C GLN A 168 0.37 -14.80 6.94
N GLN A 169 -0.87 -14.60 6.48
CA GLN A 169 -1.93 -15.60 6.54
C GLN A 169 -2.18 -16.14 5.14
N VAL A 170 -1.94 -17.42 4.94
CA VAL A 170 -2.10 -18.13 3.68
C VAL A 170 -3.31 -19.03 3.78
N SER A 171 -4.27 -18.84 2.90
CA SER A 171 -5.47 -19.68 2.82
C SER A 171 -5.15 -21.05 2.21
N GLU A 172 -6.11 -21.98 2.24
CA GLU A 172 -5.96 -23.36 1.75
C GLU A 172 -5.35 -23.43 0.33
N GLY A 173 -4.41 -24.37 0.13
CA GLY A 173 -3.71 -24.55 -1.15
C GLY A 173 -2.87 -23.37 -1.65
N GLY A 174 -2.71 -22.29 -0.87
CA GLY A 174 -1.88 -21.13 -1.21
C GLY A 174 -0.39 -21.33 -0.87
N GLY A 175 0.46 -20.46 -1.41
CA GLY A 175 1.89 -20.40 -1.12
C GLY A 175 2.31 -19.06 -0.52
N GLY A 176 3.01 -19.07 0.60
CA GLY A 176 3.58 -17.89 1.25
C GLY A 176 5.10 -17.96 1.30
N LEU A 177 5.75 -16.91 0.81
CA LEU A 177 7.19 -16.69 0.98
C LEU A 177 7.38 -15.39 1.74
N VAL A 178 8.12 -15.44 2.85
CA VAL A 178 8.57 -14.25 3.56
C VAL A 178 10.09 -14.24 3.56
N MET A 179 10.67 -13.18 3.00
CA MET A 179 12.09 -12.89 3.06
C MET A 179 12.30 -11.58 3.81
N GLN A 180 12.98 -11.64 4.95
CA GLN A 180 13.25 -10.47 5.78
C GLN A 180 14.77 -10.29 5.96
N GLN A 181 15.23 -9.07 5.70
CA GLN A 181 16.61 -8.65 5.93
C GLN A 181 16.62 -7.59 7.05
N VAL A 182 17.30 -7.89 8.14
CA VAL A 182 17.36 -7.03 9.34
C VAL A 182 18.76 -6.43 9.49
N GLY A 183 18.83 -5.11 9.54
CA GLY A 183 20.06 -4.34 9.76
C GLY A 183 20.64 -4.51 11.18
N GLU A 184 21.78 -3.87 11.42
CA GLU A 184 22.51 -3.97 12.70
C GLU A 184 21.65 -3.50 13.88
N GLY A 185 21.69 -4.25 14.99
CA GLY A 185 20.92 -3.93 16.20
C GLY A 185 19.40 -3.98 16.06
N GLY A 186 18.85 -4.38 14.90
CA GLY A 186 17.42 -4.49 14.64
C GLY A 186 16.80 -5.80 15.15
N GLY A 187 15.46 -5.84 15.22
CA GLY A 187 14.67 -7.00 15.61
C GLY A 187 13.62 -7.35 14.57
N GLY A 188 13.48 -8.63 14.22
CA GLY A 188 12.46 -9.08 13.28
C GLY A 188 11.71 -10.31 13.74
N LEU A 189 10.38 -10.28 13.66
CA LEU A 189 9.52 -11.43 13.88
C LEU A 189 8.79 -11.75 12.60
N VAL A 190 8.83 -13.01 12.16
CA VAL A 190 8.02 -13.52 11.06
C VAL A 190 7.08 -14.57 11.63
N MET A 191 5.77 -14.34 11.49
CA MET A 191 4.72 -15.28 11.82
C MET A 191 3.96 -15.65 10.55
N GLN A 192 4.02 -16.91 10.17
CA GLN A 192 3.24 -17.46 9.06
C GLN A 192 2.18 -18.42 9.58
N GLN A 193 0.95 -18.21 9.13
CA GLN A 193 -0.17 -19.12 9.35
C GLN A 193 -0.59 -19.66 7.99
N VAL A 194 -0.44 -20.96 7.77
CA VAL A 194 -0.70 -21.61 6.48
C VAL A 194 -1.87 -22.57 6.64
N GLY A 195 -2.89 -22.40 5.79
CA GLY A 195 -4.05 -23.28 5.71
C GLY A 195 -3.71 -24.68 5.19
N GLU A 196 -4.73 -25.54 5.14
CA GLU A 196 -4.56 -26.93 4.69
C GLU A 196 -4.01 -27.02 3.27
N GLY A 197 -3.09 -27.96 3.04
CA GLY A 197 -2.44 -28.17 1.74
C GLY A 197 -1.60 -27.00 1.20
N GLY A 198 -1.41 -25.92 1.98
CA GLY A 198 -0.58 -24.79 1.61
C GLY A 198 0.92 -24.98 1.92
N GLY A 199 1.75 -24.08 1.40
CA GLY A 199 3.20 -24.05 1.67
C GLY A 199 3.66 -22.70 2.21
N GLY A 200 4.43 -22.70 3.30
CA GLY A 200 5.07 -21.50 3.85
C GLY A 200 6.59 -21.64 3.87
N LEU A 201 7.30 -20.57 3.49
CA LEU A 201 8.74 -20.45 3.70
C LEU A 201 9.05 -19.12 4.36
N GLY A 202 9.78 -19.14 5.46
CA GLY A 202 10.22 -17.95 6.17
C GLY A 202 11.73 -17.91 6.25
N MET A 203 12.35 -16.99 5.50
CA MET A 203 13.79 -16.78 5.53
C MET A 203 14.10 -15.42 6.15
N GLN A 204 14.96 -15.43 7.17
CA GLN A 204 15.42 -14.22 7.83
C GLN A 204 16.94 -14.14 7.77
N GLN A 205 17.46 -12.99 7.33
CA GLN A 205 18.88 -12.66 7.36
C GLN A 205 19.07 -11.51 8.35
N VAL A 206 19.86 -11.74 9.39
CA VAL A 206 20.12 -10.77 10.46
C VAL A 206 21.58 -10.32 10.42
N SER A 207 21.80 -9.02 10.52
CA SER A 207 23.13 -8.42 10.63
C SER A 207 23.65 -8.47 12.08
N GLU A 208 24.89 -8.05 12.30
CA GLU A 208 25.54 -8.13 13.63
C GLU A 208 24.73 -7.40 14.71
N GLY A 209 24.57 -8.04 15.88
CA GLY A 209 23.76 -7.51 16.99
C GLY A 209 22.24 -7.55 16.78
N GLY A 210 21.73 -8.02 15.64
CA GLY A 210 20.31 -8.16 15.37
C GLY A 210 19.68 -9.44 15.95
N GLY A 211 18.37 -9.41 16.18
CA GLY A 211 17.56 -10.52 16.68
C GLY A 211 16.46 -10.93 15.71
N GLY A 212 16.20 -12.23 15.60
CA GLY A 212 15.23 -12.75 14.65
C GLY A 212 14.51 -14.01 15.12
N LEU A 213 13.20 -14.09 14.93
CA LEU A 213 12.43 -15.32 15.09
C LEU A 213 11.50 -15.54 13.90
N VAL A 214 11.52 -16.76 13.37
CA VAL A 214 10.54 -17.24 12.39
C VAL A 214 9.67 -18.29 13.05
N MET A 215 8.37 -18.05 13.09
CA MET A 215 7.36 -18.97 13.59
C MET A 215 6.41 -19.33 12.45
N GLN A 216 6.26 -20.62 12.18
CA GLN A 216 5.31 -21.13 11.18
C GLN A 216 4.31 -22.05 11.85
N GLN A 217 3.03 -21.79 11.63
CA GLN A 217 1.92 -22.64 12.00
C GLN A 217 1.27 -23.15 10.71
N VAL A 218 1.20 -24.47 10.55
CA VAL A 218 0.77 -25.11 9.32
C VAL A 218 -0.42 -26.04 9.58
N GLY A 219 -1.45 -25.94 8.75
CA GLY A 219 -2.61 -26.83 8.73
C GLY A 219 -2.28 -28.24 8.23
N GLU A 220 -3.28 -29.13 8.25
CA GLU A 220 -3.09 -30.51 7.82
C GLU A 220 -2.62 -30.59 6.35
N GLY A 221 -1.61 -31.43 6.09
CA GLY A 221 -1.04 -31.63 4.75
C GLY A 221 -0.18 -30.48 4.21
N GLY A 222 0.02 -29.40 4.96
CA GLY A 222 0.90 -28.30 4.55
C GLY A 222 2.39 -28.53 4.86
N GLY A 223 3.26 -27.77 4.19
CA GLY A 223 4.71 -27.81 4.40
C GLY A 223 5.28 -26.49 4.94
N ALA A 224 6.19 -26.60 5.93
CA ALA A 224 7.01 -25.49 6.43
C ALA A 224 8.50 -25.77 6.13
N TRP A 225 9.21 -24.77 5.63
CA TRP A 225 10.67 -24.83 5.49
C TRP A 225 11.37 -23.50 5.78
#